data_AF-A0AAN6Y4X8-F1
#
_entry.id   AF-A0AAN6Y4X8-F1
#
_cell.length_a   1.000
_cell.length_b   1.000
_cell.length_c   1.000
_cell.angle_alpha   90.00
_cell.angle_beta   90.00
_cell.angle_gamma   90.00
#
_symmetry.space_group_name_H-M   'P 1'
#
loop_
_entity.id
_entity.type
_entity.pdbx_description
1 polymer ?
#
loop_
_entity_poly.entity_id
_entity_poly.type
_entity_poly.pdbx_seq_one_letter_code
_entity_poly.pdbx_strand_id
1 'polypeptide(L)' 'YTVGWICAVETEYVAAQECLDAEHPRLAAQNTNDNNIYTLGSIGAHNVVIACLPHWNYGLVNAANVGRDMLRTF' A
#
# COMPACT_ATOMS: atom_id res chain seq x y z
N TYR A 1 10.67 -3.33 0.11
CA TYR A 1 10.27 -2.36 1.16
C TYR A 1 10.15 -3.08 2.50
N THR A 2 10.21 -2.41 3.65
CA THR A 2 10.29 -3.10 4.95
C THR A 2 8.99 -3.11 5.75
N VAL A 3 8.08 -2.17 5.47
CA VAL A 3 6.77 -2.08 6.13
C VAL A 3 5.68 -1.97 5.08
N GLY A 4 4.65 -2.82 5.17
CA GLY A 4 3.43 -2.70 4.39
C GLY A 4 2.27 -2.20 5.26
N TRP A 5 1.59 -1.15 4.81
CA TRP A 5 0.45 -0.53 5.47
C TRP A 5 -0.80 -0.68 4.59
N ILE A 6 -1.72 -1.54 5.01
CA ILE A 6 -2.98 -1.77 4.31
C ILE A 6 -4.07 -0.96 5.02
N CYS A 7 -4.63 0.02 4.31
CA CYS A 7 -5.76 0.81 4.77
C CYS A 7 -7.06 0.15 4.35
N ALA A 8 -8.01 0.03 5.28
CA ALA A 8 -9.32 -0.49 4.95
C ALA A 8 -10.06 0.57 4.14
N VAL A 9 -10.16 1.81 4.62
CA VAL A 9 -10.95 2.87 3.97
C VAL A 9 -10.11 4.00 3.41
N GLU A 10 -10.68 4.77 2.48
CA GLU A 10 -9.99 5.90 1.83
C GLU A 10 -9.50 6.96 2.83
N THR A 11 -10.26 7.22 3.90
CA THR A 11 -9.85 8.19 4.93
C THR A 11 -8.57 7.77 5.64
N GLU A 12 -8.39 6.47 5.91
CA GLU A 12 -7.15 5.95 6.48
C GLU A 12 -6.00 6.04 5.47
N TYR A 13 -6.28 5.77 4.20
CA TYR A 13 -5.29 5.85 3.13
C TYR A 13 -4.73 7.27 3.00
N VAL A 14 -5.61 8.28 2.92
CA VAL A 14 -5.20 9.69 2.86
C VAL A 14 -4.39 10.06 4.10
N ALA A 15 -4.85 9.69 5.31
CA ALA A 15 -4.12 9.97 6.53
C ALA A 15 -2.74 9.29 6.57
N ALA A 16 -2.62 8.05 6.06
CA ALA A 16 -1.38 7.31 6.02
C ALA A 16 -0.36 7.94 5.06
N GLN A 17 -0.82 8.49 3.93
CA GLN A 17 0.05 9.24 3.01
C GLN A 17 0.63 10.50 3.67
N GLU A 18 -0.20 11.25 4.40
CA GLU A 18 0.24 12.45 5.13
C GLU A 18 1.19 12.12 6.30
N CYS A 19 1.27 10.86 6.72
CA CYS A 19 2.20 10.39 7.74
C CYS A 19 3.60 10.06 7.17
N LEU A 20 3.82 10.12 5.85
CA LEU A 20 5.11 9.89 5.23
C LEU A 20 6.03 11.11 5.39
N ASP A 21 7.27 10.88 5.80
CA ASP A 21 8.30 11.93 5.84
C ASP A 21 8.76 12.32 4.42
N ALA A 22 8.76 11.34 3.51
CA ALA A 22 9.04 11.53 2.10
C ALA A 22 8.28 10.52 1.24
N GLU A 23 7.70 10.98 0.13
CA GLU A 23 7.13 10.12 -0.90
C GLU A 23 8.20 9.70 -1.92
N HIS A 24 8.16 8.44 -2.33
CA HIS A 24 9.02 7.88 -3.37
C HIS A 24 8.28 7.86 -4.72
N PRO A 25 9.02 7.81 -5.85
CA PRO A 25 8.41 7.63 -7.16
C PRO A 25 7.56 6.36 -7.22
N ARG A 26 6.41 6.44 -7.89
CA ARG A 26 5.55 5.29 -8.16
C ARG A 26 6.33 4.17 -8.85
N LEU A 27 5.95 2.92 -8.61
CA LEU A 27 6.48 1.75 -9.30
C LEU A 27 6.44 1.96 -10.83
N ALA A 28 7.60 1.80 -11.47
CA ALA A 28 7.73 1.87 -12.92
C ALA A 28 7.04 0.69 -13.62
N ALA A 29 7.01 -0.47 -12.97
CA ALA A 29 6.30 -1.65 -13.43
C ALA A 29 5.72 -2.40 -12.22
N GLN A 30 4.47 -2.82 -12.36
CA GLN A 30 3.74 -3.64 -11.38
C GLN A 30 3.32 -4.94 -12.08
N ASN A 31 3.21 -6.02 -11.32
CA ASN A 31 2.74 -7.30 -11.87
C ASN A 31 1.34 -7.12 -12.48
N THR A 32 1.07 -7.69 -13.65
CA THR A 32 -0.24 -7.57 -14.32
C THR A 32 -1.40 -8.16 -13.51
N ASN A 33 -1.11 -9.05 -12.56
CA ASN A 33 -2.09 -9.62 -11.64
C ASN A 33 -2.14 -8.88 -10.29
N ASP A 34 -1.40 -7.79 -10.12
CA ASP A 34 -1.48 -6.90 -8.97
C ASP A 34 -2.23 -5.64 -9.41
N ASN A 35 -3.49 -5.54 -9.01
CA ASN A 35 -4.36 -4.42 -9.36
C ASN A 35 -4.42 -3.36 -8.25
N ASN A 36 -3.55 -3.46 -7.24
CA ASN A 36 -3.56 -2.55 -6.10
C ASN A 36 -2.93 -1.21 -6.47
N ILE A 37 -3.40 -0.14 -5.84
CA ILE A 37 -2.74 1.16 -5.93
C ILE A 37 -1.84 1.29 -4.71
N TYR A 38 -0.55 1.57 -4.96
CA TYR A 38 0.44 1.77 -3.92
C TYR A 38 0.94 3.21 -3.89
N THR A 39 1.01 3.79 -2.69
CA THR A 39 1.87 4.93 -2.39
C THR A 39 3.11 4.41 -1.68
N LEU A 40 4.27 4.93 -2.09
CA LEU A 40 5.56 4.53 -1.56
C LEU A 40 6.21 5.69 -0.84
N GLY A 41 6.92 5.43 0.25
CA GLY A 41 7.65 6.47 0.94
C GLY A 41 8.50 5.96 2.08
N SER A 42 8.82 6.86 2.99
CA SER A 42 9.57 6.57 4.20
C SER A 42 8.95 7.21 5.43
N ILE A 43 9.11 6.55 6.58
CA ILE A 43 8.85 7.08 7.91
C ILE A 43 10.09 6.77 8.75
N GLY A 44 10.81 7.81 9.16
CA GLY A 44 12.14 7.70 9.75
C GLY A 44 13.08 6.89 8.85
N ALA A 45 13.63 5.79 9.40
CA ALA A 45 14.54 4.91 8.66
C ALA A 45 13.83 3.76 7.91
N HIS A 46 12.49 3.71 7.93
CA HIS A 46 11.72 2.61 7.36
C HIS A 46 11.14 2.98 6.00
N ASN A 47 11.32 2.10 5.02
CA ASN A 47 10.66 2.23 3.71
C ASN A 47 9.26 1.60 3.80
N VAL A 48 8.23 2.42 3.60
CA VAL A 48 6.82 2.07 3.77
C VAL A 48 6.11 1.98 2.42
N VAL A 49 5.29 0.94 2.23
CA VAL A 49 4.34 0.80 1.12
C VAL A 49 2.94 0.90 1.70
N ILE A 50 2.12 1.80 1.17
CA ILE A 50 0.73 1.98 1.58
C ILE A 50 -0.17 1.51 0.45
N ALA A 51 -1.20 0.72 0.74
CA ALA A 51 -2.28 0.43 -0.19
C ALA A 51 -3.64 0.66 0.47
N CYS A 52 -4.65 0.97 -0.35
CA CYS A 52 -6.05 0.96 0.08
C CYS A 52 -6.76 -0.26 -0.49
N LEU A 53 -7.63 -0.87 0.31
CA LEU A 53 -8.57 -1.87 -0.21
C LEU A 53 -9.55 -1.23 -1.20
N PRO A 54 -9.97 -1.96 -2.24
CA PRO A 54 -10.97 -1.44 -3.18
C PRO A 54 -12.27 -1.07 -2.46
N HIS A 55 -12.83 0.07 -2.86
CA HIS A 55 -14.09 0.60 -2.34
C HIS A 55 -15.19 -0.48 -2.35
N TRP A 56 -15.97 -0.58 -1.27
CA TRP A 56 -17.04 -1.59 -1.06
C TRP A 56 -16.60 -3.04 -0.86
N ASN A 57 -15.29 -3.31 -0.86
CA ASN A 57 -14.70 -4.63 -0.71
C ASN A 57 -13.81 -4.72 0.54
N TYR A 58 -14.23 -4.08 1.63
CA TYR A 58 -13.56 -4.21 2.92
C TYR A 58 -13.75 -5.63 3.46
N GLY A 59 -12.68 -6.28 3.92
CA GLY A 59 -12.76 -7.63 4.47
C GLY A 59 -11.44 -8.39 4.46
N LEU A 60 -11.39 -9.45 5.26
CA LEU A 60 -10.19 -10.27 5.49
C LEU A 60 -9.60 -10.84 4.20
N VAL A 61 -10.44 -11.28 3.27
CA VAL A 61 -10.00 -11.89 2.00
C VAL A 61 -9.26 -10.87 1.14
N ASN A 62 -9.77 -9.64 1.05
CA ASN A 62 -9.14 -8.60 0.25
C ASN A 62 -7.85 -8.11 0.90
N ALA A 63 -7.83 -7.92 2.23
CA ALA A 63 -6.60 -7.62 2.96
C ALA A 63 -5.51 -8.69 2.75
N ALA A 64 -5.89 -9.97 2.81
CA ALA A 64 -4.96 -11.08 2.56
C ALA A 64 -4.44 -11.08 1.10
N ASN A 65 -5.30 -10.78 0.13
CA ASN A 65 -4.88 -10.66 -1.27
C ASN A 65 -3.89 -9.51 -1.48
N VAL A 66 -4.18 -8.32 -0.93
CA VAL A 66 -3.26 -7.17 -0.99
C VAL A 66 -1.93 -7.50 -0.31
N GLY A 67 -1.96 -8.13 0.87
CA GLY A 67 -0.73 -8.54 1.56
C GLY A 67 0.10 -9.54 0.75
N ARG A 68 -0.54 -10.52 0.11
CA ARG A 68 0.13 -11.46 -0.81
C ARG A 68 0.75 -10.74 -2.00
N ASP A 69 0.05 -9.78 -2.57
CA ASP A 69 0.54 -9.01 -3.73
C ASP A 69 1.71 -8.10 -3.33
N MET A 70 1.64 -7.43 -2.18
CA MET A 70 2.75 -6.65 -1.61
C MET A 70 4.01 -7.51 -1.41
N LEU A 71 3.88 -8.71 -0.84
CA LEU A 71 5.02 -9.64 -0.66
C LEU A 71 5.66 -10.08 -1.99
N ARG A 72 4.88 -10.12 -3.07
CA ARG A 72 5.39 -10.46 -4.40
C ARG A 72 6.07 -9.27 -5.08
N THR A 73 5.58 -8.06 -4.81
CA THR A 73 5.96 -6.85 -5.55
C THR A 73 7.15 -6.11 -4.91
N PHE A 74 7.34 -6.17 -3.58
CA PHE A 74 8.30 -5.33 -2.83
C PHE A 74 9.24 -6.10 -1.90
#